data_AF-A0A2P8VKY9-F1
#
_entry.id   AF-A0A2P8VKY9-F1
#
_cell.length_a   1.000
_cell.length_b   1.000
_cell.length_c   1.000
_cell.angle_alpha   90.00
_cell.angle_beta   90.00
_cell.angle_gamma   90.00
#
_symmetry.space_group_name_H-M   'P 1'
#
loop_
_entity.id
_entity.type
_entity.pdbx_description
1 polymer ?
#
loop_
_entity_poly.entity_id
_entity_poly.type
_entity_poly.pdbx_seq_one_letter_code
_entity_poly.pdbx_strand_id
1 'polypeptide(L)'
;MKLRNLLALLIVASVVGCKAPPPKMTDDTLVTSEVNGVTLTHRYAVSAPTEFTPVDASYRALYPGYIMSKPDFGGKVISQLESGGTYTVLGQVEHNWLAVAEQDKDQLIGYVPLRALVKSELYAQTLKSDRPRPKRAAKKSTCVSIDSASKACQNANSGTWIID
;
A
#
# COMPACT_ATOMS: atom_id res chain seq x y z
N MET A 1 1.88 -41.30 -63.44
CA MET A 1 1.44 -40.00 -62.86
C MET A 1 0.75 -40.12 -61.49
N LYS A 2 1.09 -41.09 -60.62
CA LYS A 2 0.46 -41.24 -59.27
C LYS A 2 1.43 -41.13 -58.08
N LEU A 3 2.74 -41.23 -58.29
CA LEU A 3 3.74 -41.26 -57.20
C LEU A 3 4.35 -39.87 -56.90
N ARG A 4 4.42 -38.97 -57.90
CA ARG A 4 4.95 -37.61 -57.73
C ARG A 4 4.05 -36.70 -56.90
N ASN A 5 2.73 -36.88 -56.99
CA ASN A 5 1.77 -36.07 -56.24
C ASN A 5 1.66 -36.52 -54.76
N LEU A 6 2.04 -37.76 -54.45
CA LEU A 6 2.09 -38.29 -53.08
C LEU A 6 3.29 -37.74 -52.28
N LEU A 7 4.42 -37.50 -52.96
CA LEU A 7 5.61 -36.97 -52.32
C LEU A 7 5.47 -35.49 -51.92
N ALA A 8 4.68 -34.71 -52.68
CA ALA A 8 4.43 -33.30 -52.39
C ALA A 8 3.57 -33.08 -51.14
N LEU A 9 2.61 -33.97 -50.87
CA LEU A 9 1.74 -33.92 -49.68
C LEU A 9 2.51 -34.20 -48.38
N LEU A 10 3.58 -34.99 -48.44
CA LEU A 10 4.36 -35.41 -47.28
C LEU A 10 5.31 -34.30 -46.78
N ILE A 11 5.66 -33.34 -47.64
CA ILE A 11 6.54 -32.21 -47.31
C ILE A 11 5.78 -31.08 -46.58
N VAL A 12 4.48 -30.91 -46.84
CA VAL A 12 3.67 -29.88 -46.17
C VAL A 12 3.36 -30.26 -44.71
N ALA A 13 3.30 -31.55 -44.39
CA ALA A 13 3.01 -32.04 -43.05
C ALA A 13 4.18 -31.93 -42.05
N SER A 14 5.43 -31.80 -42.53
CA SER A 14 6.62 -31.73 -41.66
C SER A 14 6.95 -30.32 -41.14
N VAL A 15 6.36 -29.27 -41.70
CA VAL A 15 6.68 -27.87 -41.34
C VAL A 15 5.80 -27.30 -40.22
N VAL A 16 4.75 -28.01 -39.80
CA VAL A 16 3.82 -27.55 -38.74
C VAL A 16 4.31 -27.94 -37.32
N GLY A 17 5.47 -28.60 -37.22
CA GLY A 17 5.99 -29.14 -35.96
C GLY A 17 6.85 -28.20 -35.11
N CYS A 18 7.25 -27.03 -35.62
CA CYS A 18 8.03 -26.08 -34.82
C CYS A 18 7.13 -25.30 -33.86
N LYS A 19 6.70 -25.95 -32.77
CA LYS A 19 6.30 -25.23 -31.56
C LYS A 19 7.55 -24.51 -31.04
N ALA A 20 7.66 -23.22 -31.34
CA ALA A 20 8.66 -22.38 -30.69
C ALA A 20 8.54 -22.57 -29.17
N PRO A 21 9.65 -22.70 -28.43
CA PRO A 21 9.61 -22.76 -26.97
C PRO A 21 8.78 -21.58 -26.46
N PRO A 22 7.93 -21.78 -25.43
CA PRO A 22 7.18 -20.68 -24.86
C PRO A 22 8.15 -19.56 -24.47
N PRO A 23 7.79 -18.29 -24.73
CA PRO A 23 8.66 -17.17 -24.46
C PRO A 23 9.10 -17.22 -22.99
N LYS A 24 10.39 -17.00 -22.75
CA LYS A 24 10.91 -16.93 -21.39
C LYS A 24 10.24 -15.76 -20.68
N MET A 25 9.51 -16.05 -19.62
CA MET A 25 8.88 -15.00 -18.81
C MET A 25 9.97 -14.22 -18.08
N THR A 26 9.92 -12.91 -18.20
CA THR A 26 10.79 -11.95 -17.52
C THR A 26 9.98 -11.16 -16.50
N ASP A 27 10.66 -10.50 -15.57
CA ASP A 27 10.02 -9.66 -14.53
C ASP A 27 9.12 -8.55 -15.11
N ASP A 28 9.34 -8.12 -16.36
CA ASP A 28 8.54 -7.13 -17.07
C ASP A 28 7.36 -7.70 -17.84
N THR A 29 7.26 -9.03 -17.93
CA THR A 29 6.18 -9.68 -18.67
C THR A 29 4.84 -9.42 -17.97
N LEU A 30 3.87 -8.84 -18.68
CA LEU A 30 2.53 -8.66 -18.15
C LEU A 30 1.76 -9.97 -18.17
N VAL A 31 1.12 -10.27 -17.05
CA VAL A 31 0.26 -11.44 -16.87
C VAL A 31 -1.07 -11.01 -16.27
N THR A 32 -2.09 -11.81 -16.54
CA THR A 32 -3.42 -11.64 -15.97
C THR A 32 -3.71 -12.82 -15.05
N SER A 33 -4.23 -12.51 -13.87
CA SER A 33 -4.63 -13.50 -12.86
C SER A 33 -6.06 -13.21 -12.41
N GLU A 34 -6.86 -14.25 -12.23
CA GLU A 34 -8.22 -14.12 -11.71
C GLU A 34 -8.23 -14.54 -10.23
N VAL A 35 -8.67 -13.64 -9.35
CA VAL A 35 -8.73 -13.86 -7.90
C VAL A 35 -10.09 -13.37 -7.40
N ASN A 36 -10.85 -14.24 -6.74
CA ASN A 36 -12.22 -13.96 -6.29
C ASN A 36 -13.15 -13.40 -7.40
N GLY A 37 -12.95 -13.80 -8.66
CA GLY A 37 -13.73 -13.31 -9.82
C GLY A 37 -13.31 -11.92 -10.32
N VAL A 38 -12.20 -11.37 -9.82
CA VAL A 38 -11.61 -10.10 -10.28
C VAL A 38 -10.36 -10.39 -11.09
N THR A 39 -10.27 -9.81 -12.29
CA THR A 39 -9.10 -9.92 -13.16
C THR A 39 -8.08 -8.85 -12.80
N LEU A 40 -6.89 -9.28 -12.38
CA LEU A 40 -5.76 -8.42 -12.07
C LEU A 40 -4.70 -8.53 -13.16
N THR A 41 -4.32 -7.39 -13.74
CA THR A 41 -3.17 -7.30 -14.67
C THR A 41 -1.95 -6.82 -13.91
N HIS A 42 -0.86 -7.59 -13.94
CA HIS A 42 0.35 -7.26 -13.20
C HIS A 42 1.61 -7.75 -13.93
N ARG A 43 2.76 -7.21 -13.52
CA ARG A 43 4.05 -7.74 -13.94
C ARG A 43 4.28 -9.13 -13.34
N TYR A 44 4.97 -10.00 -14.05
CA TYR A 44 5.32 -11.34 -13.57
C TYR A 44 6.17 -11.32 -12.29
N ALA A 45 6.91 -10.23 -12.06
CA ALA A 45 7.63 -9.99 -10.81
C ALA A 45 6.71 -9.91 -9.58
N VAL A 46 5.43 -9.56 -9.77
CA VAL A 46 4.42 -9.47 -8.71
C VAL A 46 3.64 -10.78 -8.68
N SER A 47 3.55 -11.42 -7.51
CA SER A 47 2.70 -12.61 -7.39
C SER A 47 1.24 -12.20 -7.27
N ALA A 48 0.35 -12.97 -7.90
CA ALA A 48 -1.09 -12.84 -7.66
C ALA A 48 -1.39 -13.09 -6.16
N PRO A 49 -2.33 -12.34 -5.56
CA PRO A 49 -2.74 -12.55 -4.18
C PRO A 49 -3.62 -13.81 -4.06
N THR A 50 -3.79 -14.32 -2.86
CA THR A 50 -4.70 -15.46 -2.59
C THR A 50 -6.14 -15.01 -2.39
N GLU A 51 -6.34 -13.81 -1.86
CA GLU A 51 -7.65 -13.19 -1.69
C GLU A 51 -7.66 -11.75 -2.19
N PHE A 52 -8.80 -11.30 -2.71
CA PHE A 52 -8.94 -9.93 -3.20
C PHE A 52 -10.32 -9.35 -2.88
N THR A 53 -10.32 -8.18 -2.23
CA THR A 53 -11.50 -7.36 -1.97
C THR A 53 -11.34 -6.01 -2.68
N PRO A 54 -12.16 -5.70 -3.70
CA PRO A 54 -12.08 -4.44 -4.43
C PRO A 54 -12.24 -3.21 -3.52
N VAL A 55 -11.45 -2.17 -3.80
CA VAL A 55 -11.53 -0.88 -3.11
C VAL A 55 -11.67 0.27 -4.11
N ASP A 56 -10.85 0.25 -5.17
CA ASP A 56 -10.83 1.25 -6.26
C ASP A 56 -10.93 2.71 -5.76
N ALA A 57 -9.93 3.13 -5.00
CA ALA A 57 -9.91 4.49 -4.47
C ALA A 57 -8.50 5.08 -4.41
N SER A 58 -8.45 6.41 -4.43
CA SER A 58 -7.21 7.18 -4.32
C SER A 58 -6.73 7.25 -2.87
N TYR A 59 -5.47 6.88 -2.67
CA TYR A 59 -4.76 6.97 -1.40
C TYR A 59 -3.46 7.76 -1.55
N ARG A 60 -2.98 8.30 -0.44
CA ARG A 60 -1.69 8.98 -0.32
C ARG A 60 -0.78 8.28 0.65
N ALA A 61 0.49 8.18 0.28
CA ALA A 61 1.51 7.61 1.15
C ALA A 61 1.83 8.54 2.32
N LEU A 62 1.81 8.00 3.54
CA LEU A 62 2.12 8.75 4.76
C LEU A 62 3.62 8.92 4.98
N TYR A 63 4.43 8.02 4.44
CA TYR A 63 5.89 7.97 4.60
C TYR A 63 6.52 7.22 3.42
N PRO A 64 7.84 7.39 3.16
CA PRO A 64 8.54 6.60 2.15
C PRO A 64 8.62 5.13 2.58
N GLY A 65 8.19 4.22 1.71
CA GLY A 65 8.10 2.79 2.01
C GLY A 65 8.40 1.92 0.79
N TYR A 66 8.39 0.61 0.95
CA TYR A 66 8.62 -0.33 -0.15
C TYR A 66 7.31 -0.87 -0.70
N ILE A 67 7.24 -0.97 -2.03
CA ILE A 67 6.22 -1.74 -2.74
C ILE A 67 6.78 -3.13 -2.95
N MET A 68 6.09 -4.12 -2.40
CA MET A 68 6.52 -5.51 -2.33
C MET A 68 5.92 -6.34 -3.45
N SER A 69 6.64 -7.38 -3.86
CA SER A 69 6.20 -8.34 -4.89
C SER A 69 5.10 -9.29 -4.40
N LYS A 70 4.97 -9.43 -3.08
CA LYS A 70 3.98 -10.27 -2.37
C LYS A 70 3.35 -9.46 -1.23
N PRO A 71 2.14 -9.79 -0.79
CA PRO A 71 1.49 -9.15 0.36
C PRO A 71 2.04 -9.66 1.71
N ASP A 72 3.36 -9.64 1.82
CA ASP A 72 4.11 -9.95 3.04
C ASP A 72 5.47 -9.23 3.02
N PHE A 73 6.16 -9.21 4.17
CA PHE A 73 7.49 -8.60 4.28
C PHE A 73 8.63 -9.46 3.72
N GLY A 74 8.35 -10.69 3.29
CA GLY A 74 9.32 -11.60 2.67
C GLY A 74 9.39 -11.47 1.14
N GLY A 75 8.49 -10.69 0.53
CA GLY A 75 8.52 -10.36 -0.89
C GLY A 75 9.78 -9.61 -1.32
N LYS A 76 10.04 -9.59 -2.62
CA LYS A 76 11.08 -8.73 -3.20
C LYS A 76 10.58 -7.29 -3.25
N VAL A 77 11.47 -6.33 -3.06
CA VAL A 77 11.17 -4.92 -3.27
C VAL A 77 11.09 -4.67 -4.78
N ILE A 78 9.94 -4.19 -5.27
CA ILE A 78 9.70 -3.84 -6.67
C ILE A 78 10.00 -2.36 -6.91
N SER A 79 9.55 -1.50 -6.00
CA SER A 79 9.74 -0.05 -6.06
C SER A 79 9.55 0.59 -4.68
N GLN A 80 9.55 1.92 -4.63
CA GLN A 80 9.35 2.68 -3.39
C GLN A 80 8.14 3.61 -3.50
N LEU A 81 7.46 3.79 -2.37
CA LEU A 81 6.46 4.84 -2.20
C LEU A 81 7.16 6.18 -2.02
N GLU A 82 6.68 7.17 -2.74
CA GLU A 82 7.05 8.57 -2.53
C GLU A 82 6.20 9.16 -1.41
N SER A 83 6.83 9.86 -0.45
CA SER A 83 6.13 10.48 0.66
C SER A 83 5.11 11.51 0.18
N GLY A 84 3.83 11.33 0.53
CA GLY A 84 2.72 12.17 0.05
C GLY A 84 2.30 11.90 -1.40
N GLY A 85 2.98 10.98 -2.09
CA GLY A 85 2.63 10.50 -3.43
C GLY A 85 1.24 9.85 -3.45
N THR A 86 0.55 9.97 -4.58
CA THR A 86 -0.81 9.47 -4.77
C THR A 86 -0.78 8.16 -5.54
N TYR A 87 -1.55 7.19 -5.07
CA TYR A 87 -1.64 5.83 -5.63
C TYR A 87 -3.10 5.40 -5.69
N THR A 88 -3.43 4.56 -6.66
CA THR A 88 -4.74 3.90 -6.70
C THR A 88 -4.63 2.60 -5.91
N VAL A 89 -5.45 2.45 -4.87
CA VAL A 89 -5.61 1.17 -4.16
C VAL A 89 -6.69 0.39 -4.89
N LEU A 90 -6.27 -0.63 -5.63
CA LEU A 90 -7.16 -1.50 -6.40
C LEU A 90 -8.03 -2.33 -5.44
N GLY A 91 -7.42 -2.83 -4.37
CA GLY A 91 -8.11 -3.66 -3.40
C GLY A 91 -7.28 -3.97 -2.16
N GLN A 92 -7.94 -4.56 -1.19
CA GLN A 92 -7.31 -5.19 -0.03
C GLN A 92 -7.12 -6.69 -0.31
N VAL A 93 -5.99 -7.24 0.12
CA VAL A 93 -5.61 -8.65 -0.05
C VAL A 93 -5.26 -9.27 1.31
N GLU A 94 -4.68 -10.48 1.29
CA GLU A 94 -4.31 -11.20 2.50
C GLU A 94 -3.52 -10.35 3.52
N HIS A 95 -3.79 -10.63 4.79
CA HIS A 95 -3.18 -9.95 5.94
C HIS A 95 -3.38 -8.41 5.97
N ASN A 96 -4.45 -7.92 5.32
CA ASN A 96 -4.76 -6.49 5.19
C ASN A 96 -3.71 -5.69 4.40
N TRP A 97 -3.01 -6.33 3.47
CA TRP A 97 -2.16 -5.59 2.53
C TRP A 97 -3.01 -4.89 1.48
N LEU A 98 -2.48 -3.82 0.92
CA LEU A 98 -3.12 -3.06 -0.13
C LEU A 98 -2.45 -3.38 -1.46
N ALA A 99 -3.25 -3.84 -2.42
CA ALA A 99 -2.86 -3.98 -3.81
C ALA A 99 -2.90 -2.59 -4.45
N VAL A 100 -1.74 -2.10 -4.90
CA VAL A 100 -1.59 -0.73 -5.39
C VAL A 100 -1.27 -0.68 -6.87
N ALA A 101 -1.69 0.42 -7.50
CA ALA A 101 -1.32 0.83 -8.84
C ALA A 101 -0.77 2.26 -8.80
N GLU A 102 -0.13 2.67 -9.89
CA GLU A 102 0.15 4.10 -10.11
C GLU A 102 -1.18 4.89 -10.19
N GLN A 103 -1.10 6.20 -9.94
CA GLN A 103 -2.28 7.06 -9.98
C GLN A 103 -3.03 6.93 -11.31
N ASP A 104 -4.35 6.73 -11.22
CA ASP A 104 -5.26 6.65 -12.36
C ASP A 104 -4.95 5.48 -13.32
N LYS A 105 -4.29 4.41 -12.82
CA LYS A 105 -4.05 3.16 -13.56
C LYS A 105 -4.64 1.95 -12.83
N ASP A 106 -4.96 0.92 -13.61
CA ASP A 106 -5.54 -0.34 -13.12
C ASP A 106 -4.52 -1.49 -13.03
N GLN A 107 -3.29 -1.24 -13.47
CA GLN A 107 -2.23 -2.23 -13.44
C GLN A 107 -1.65 -2.34 -12.03
N LEU A 108 -1.77 -3.52 -11.43
CA LEU A 108 -1.18 -3.84 -10.14
C LEU A 108 0.35 -3.78 -10.22
N ILE A 109 0.96 -2.87 -9.46
CA ILE A 109 2.42 -2.69 -9.38
C ILE A 109 3.04 -3.41 -8.18
N GLY A 110 2.24 -3.76 -7.18
CA GLY A 110 2.67 -4.54 -6.02
C GLY A 110 1.83 -4.26 -4.79
N TYR A 111 2.39 -4.55 -3.62
CA TYR A 111 1.67 -4.52 -2.35
C TYR A 111 2.35 -3.65 -1.32
N VAL A 112 1.55 -3.01 -0.48
CA VAL A 112 2.04 -2.20 0.65
C VAL A 112 1.24 -2.53 1.91
N PRO A 113 1.85 -2.39 3.10
CA PRO A 113 1.11 -2.60 4.35
C PRO A 113 0.04 -1.52 4.51
N LEU A 114 -1.11 -1.87 5.13
CA LEU A 114 -2.25 -0.97 5.34
C LEU A 114 -1.86 0.41 5.87
N ARG A 115 -0.92 0.46 6.81
CA ARG A 115 -0.49 1.68 7.51
C ARG A 115 0.35 2.62 6.65
N ALA A 116 0.83 2.18 5.49
CA ALA A 116 1.65 3.02 4.60
C ALA A 116 0.83 4.09 3.90
N LEU A 117 -0.46 3.82 3.68
CA LEU A 117 -1.35 4.66 2.90
C LEU A 117 -2.54 5.13 3.74
N VAL A 118 -3.12 6.26 3.34
CA VAL A 118 -4.40 6.73 3.83
C VAL A 118 -5.23 7.24 2.66
N LYS A 119 -6.57 7.12 2.72
CA LYS A 119 -7.45 7.71 1.70
C LYS A 119 -7.07 9.17 1.47
N SER A 120 -7.01 9.58 0.21
CA SER A 120 -6.53 10.92 -0.18
C SER A 120 -7.30 12.05 0.51
N GLU A 121 -8.61 11.89 0.72
CA GLU A 121 -9.49 12.83 1.42
C GLU A 121 -9.13 13.02 2.91
N LEU A 122 -8.53 12.02 3.55
CA LEU A 122 -8.16 12.04 4.96
C LEU A 122 -6.70 12.45 5.19
N TYR A 123 -5.90 12.61 4.14
CA TYR A 123 -4.46 12.84 4.25
C TYR A 123 -4.12 14.08 5.10
N ALA A 124 -4.73 15.23 4.79
CA ALA A 124 -4.48 16.47 5.51
C ALA A 124 -4.89 16.38 7.00
N GLN A 125 -6.01 15.74 7.28
CA GLN A 125 -6.48 15.51 8.65
C GLN A 125 -5.54 14.57 9.41
N THR A 126 -5.06 13.51 8.76
CA THR A 126 -4.15 12.54 9.33
C THR A 126 -2.83 13.21 9.72
N LEU A 127 -2.25 14.00 8.82
CA LEU A 127 -1.04 14.79 9.12
C LEU A 127 -1.26 15.79 10.26
N LYS A 128 -2.46 16.38 10.39
CA LYS A 128 -2.76 17.32 11.48
C LYS A 128 -2.85 16.60 12.83
N SER A 129 -3.45 15.41 12.85
CA SER A 129 -3.61 14.58 14.04
C SER A 129 -2.30 13.96 14.53
N ASP A 130 -1.38 13.65 13.61
CA ASP A 130 -0.08 13.05 13.92
C ASP A 130 0.95 14.05 14.50
N ARG A 131 0.70 15.36 14.34
CA ARG A 131 1.61 16.39 14.88
C ARG A 131 1.73 16.28 16.40
N PRO A 132 2.95 16.37 16.96
CA PRO A 132 3.15 16.42 18.40
C PRO A 132 2.29 17.52 19.02
N ARG A 133 1.37 17.16 19.91
CA ARG A 133 0.54 18.14 20.61
C ARG A 133 1.46 18.96 21.52
N PRO A 134 1.42 20.31 21.47
CA PRO A 134 2.18 21.12 22.39
C PRO A 134 1.83 20.71 23.82
N LYS A 135 2.86 20.40 24.62
CA LYS A 135 2.68 20.11 26.04
C LYS A 135 1.93 21.30 26.64
N ARG A 136 0.74 21.07 27.20
CA ARG A 136 0.01 22.12 27.90
C ARG A 136 0.95 22.69 28.95
N ALA A 137 1.18 24.01 28.91
CA ALA A 137 1.97 24.67 29.94
C ALA A 137 1.39 24.27 31.31
N ALA A 138 2.27 23.98 32.26
CA ALA A 138 1.85 23.70 33.63
C ALA A 138 0.93 24.85 34.08
N LYS A 139 -0.30 24.51 34.51
CA LYS A 139 -1.22 25.51 35.04
C LYS A 139 -0.53 26.18 36.23
N LYS A 140 -0.37 27.50 36.19
CA LYS A 140 0.21 28.25 37.31
C LYS A 140 -0.70 28.09 38.52
N SER A 141 -0.12 27.78 39.67
CA SER A 141 -0.85 27.78 40.95
C SER A 141 -1.30 29.20 41.27
N THR A 142 -2.59 29.38 41.54
CA THR A 142 -3.14 30.66 42.02
C THR A 142 -2.87 30.75 43.52
N CYS A 143 -2.11 31.75 43.96
CA CYS A 143 -1.82 31.96 45.37
C CYS A 143 -2.46 33.26 45.88
N VAL A 144 -3.07 33.21 47.06
CA VAL A 144 -3.69 34.35 47.75
C VAL A 144 -3.03 34.49 49.12
N SER A 145 -2.65 35.71 49.49
CA SER A 145 -2.12 36.01 50.83
C SER A 145 -3.26 35.98 51.86
N ILE A 146 -3.08 35.24 52.95
CA ILE A 146 -4.07 35.17 54.04
C ILE A 146 -3.75 36.23 55.10
N ASP A 147 -2.46 36.43 55.38
CA ASP A 147 -1.93 37.45 56.29
C ASP A 147 -0.53 37.92 55.83
N SER A 148 0.21 38.64 56.68
CA SER A 148 1.55 39.15 56.36
C SER A 148 2.64 38.07 56.30
N ALA A 149 2.35 36.83 56.72
CA ALA A 149 3.34 35.75 56.84
C ALA A 149 2.98 34.48 56.05
N SER A 150 1.71 34.27 55.67
CA SER A 150 1.22 33.02 55.07
C SER A 150 0.44 33.23 53.77
N LYS A 151 0.55 32.24 52.89
CA LYS A 151 -0.10 32.23 51.57
C LYS A 151 -0.82 30.90 51.34
N ALA A 152 -2.04 30.97 50.80
CA ALA A 152 -2.72 29.79 50.30
C ALA A 152 -2.54 29.68 48.79
N CYS A 153 -1.96 28.58 48.33
CA CYS A 153 -1.79 28.27 46.92
C CYS A 153 -2.74 27.14 46.50
N GLN A 154 -3.47 27.36 45.41
CA GLN A 154 -4.31 26.34 44.81
C GLN A 154 -3.46 25.38 43.98
N ASN A 155 -3.55 24.10 44.29
CA ASN A 155 -2.99 23.04 43.47
C ASN A 155 -3.70 23.01 42.11
N ALA A 156 -2.92 23.18 41.05
CA ALA A 156 -3.42 23.35 39.71
C ALA A 156 -4.05 22.07 39.10
N ASN A 157 -3.81 20.90 39.72
CA ASN A 157 -4.29 19.60 39.27
C ASN A 157 -5.50 19.08 40.07
N SER A 158 -5.61 19.39 41.36
CA SER A 158 -6.68 18.87 42.23
C SER A 158 -7.67 19.94 42.72
N GLY A 159 -7.36 21.23 42.52
CA GLY A 159 -8.16 22.33 43.06
C GLY A 159 -8.05 22.52 44.58
N THR A 160 -7.29 21.66 45.26
CA THR A 160 -7.02 21.72 46.71
C THR A 160 -6.18 22.94 47.06
N TRP A 161 -6.55 23.64 48.13
CA TRP A 161 -5.78 24.76 48.65
C TRP A 161 -4.80 24.28 49.71
N ILE A 162 -3.53 24.66 49.57
CA ILE A 162 -2.44 24.34 50.48
C ILE A 162 -1.94 25.66 51.05
N ILE A 163 -1.81 25.74 52.38
CA ILE A 163 -1.28 26.90 53.08
C ILE A 163 0.22 26.67 53.32
N ASP A 164 1.02 27.66 52.95
CA ASP A 164 2.46 27.78 53.24
C ASP A 164 2.67 28.99 54.17
#